data_AF-A0A964H6Z7-F1
#
_entry.id   AF-A0A964H6Z7-F1
#
_cell.length_a   1.000
_cell.length_b   1.000
_cell.length_c   1.000
_cell.angle_alpha   90.00
_cell.angle_beta   90.00
_cell.angle_gamma   90.00
#
_symmetry.space_group_name_H-M   'P 1'
#
loop_
_entity.id
_entity.type
_entity.pdbx_description
1 polymer ?
#
loop_
_entity_poly.entity_id
_entity_poly.type
_entity_poly.pdbx_seq_one_letter_code
_entity_poly.pdbx_strand_id
1 'polypeptide(L)' 'MGDGAGCGNLGIMYLKGDGVEKNLSKALLFFQKGCQLGSHNNCQRASFLKTLPVANRY' A
#
# COMPACT_ATOMS: atom_id res chain seq x y z
N MET A 1 13.57 -2.33 13.85
CA MET A 1 13.14 -2.83 12.52
C MET A 1 11.82 -3.58 12.71
N GLY A 2 10.66 -2.98 12.37
CA GLY A 2 9.39 -3.69 12.59
C GLY A 2 8.17 -3.07 11.91
N ASP A 3 8.03 -1.75 11.87
CA ASP A 3 6.73 -1.15 11.54
C ASP A 3 6.41 -1.09 10.04
N GLY A 4 7.44 -1.02 9.18
CA GLY A 4 7.24 -0.94 7.75
C GLY A 4 6.62 -2.21 7.15
N ALA A 5 7.07 -3.39 7.56
CA ALA A 5 6.59 -4.66 7.01
C ALA A 5 5.11 -4.91 7.32
N GLY A 6 4.64 -4.56 8.52
CA GLY A 6 3.23 -4.65 8.90
C GLY A 6 2.32 -3.77 8.04
N CYS A 7 2.76 -2.54 7.75
CA CYS A 7 2.05 -1.65 6.82
C CYS A 7 2.00 -2.26 5.40
N GLY A 8 3.07 -2.93 4.97
CA GLY A 8 3.11 -3.63 3.69
C GLY A 8 2.07 -4.75 3.60
N ASN A 9 1.96 -5.59 4.64
CA ASN A 9 0.97 -6.67 4.67
C ASN A 9 -0.46 -6.16 4.65
N LEU A 10 -0.77 -5.10 5.40
CA LEU A 10 -2.07 -4.42 5.33
C LEU A 10 -2.34 -3.89 3.92
N GLY A 11 -1.35 -3.26 3.30
CA GLY A 11 -1.44 -2.80 1.91
C GLY A 11 -1.77 -3.95 0.94
N ILE A 12 -1.16 -5.13 1.14
CA ILE A 12 -1.44 -6.32 0.32
C ILE A 12 -2.85 -6.88 0.59
N MET A 13 -3.30 -6.91 1.85
CA MET A 13 -4.66 -7.37 2.19
C MET A 13 -5.71 -6.50 1.49
N TYR A 14 -5.58 -5.17 1.54
CA TYR A 14 -6.46 -4.26 0.79
C TYR A 14 -6.30 -4.36 -0.73
N LEU A 15 -5.12 -4.72 -1.23
CA LEU A 15 -4.89 -4.92 -2.67
C LEU A 15 -5.56 -6.19 -3.19
N LYS A 16 -5.51 -7.27 -2.41
CA LYS A 16 -6.09 -8.58 -2.75
C LYS A 16 -7.56 -8.72 -2.36
N GLY A 17 -8.01 -7.94 -1.38
CA GLY A 17 -9.31 -8.14 -0.74
C GLY A 17 -9.33 -9.36 0.20
N ASP A 18 -8.20 -9.65 0.85
CA ASP A 18 -8.03 -10.83 1.71
C ASP A 18 -8.46 -10.49 3.14
N GLY A 19 -9.66 -10.95 3.54
CA GLY A 19 -10.28 -10.61 4.82
C GLY A 19 -10.80 -9.17 4.95
N VAL A 20 -10.62 -8.33 3.92
CA VAL A 20 -11.10 -6.95 3.84
C VAL A 20 -11.62 -6.65 2.43
N GLU A 21 -12.47 -5.64 2.27
CA GLU A 21 -12.85 -5.18 0.94
C GLU A 21 -11.63 -4.64 0.17
N LYS A 22 -11.53 -5.05 -1.11
CA LYS A 22 -10.46 -4.61 -1.99
C LYS A 22 -10.53 -3.09 -2.17
N ASN A 23 -9.50 -2.39 -1.71
CA ASN A 23 -9.44 -0.94 -1.76
C ASN A 23 -8.01 -0.49 -2.07
N LEU A 24 -7.80 -0.10 -3.32
CA LEU A 24 -6.48 0.31 -3.80
C LEU A 24 -6.02 1.65 -3.20
N SER A 25 -6.94 2.56 -2.87
CA SER A 25 -6.62 3.82 -2.20
C SER A 25 -6.10 3.59 -0.78
N LYS A 26 -6.76 2.71 -0.02
CA LYS A 26 -6.27 2.27 1.30
C LYS A 26 -4.96 1.53 1.18
N ALA A 27 -4.83 0.61 0.22
CA ALA A 27 -3.59 -0.13 -0.04
C ALA A 27 -2.41 0.84 -0.26
N LEU A 28 -2.61 1.84 -1.11
CA LEU A 28 -1.61 2.87 -1.40
C LEU A 28 -1.21 3.63 -0.12
N LEU A 29 -2.17 4.01 0.71
CA LEU A 29 -1.92 4.75 1.95
C LEU A 29 -1.09 3.93 2.94
N PHE A 30 -1.36 2.64 3.09
CA PHE A 30 -0.56 1.74 3.91
C PHE A 30 0.85 1.53 3.34
N PHE A 31 1.00 1.37 2.02
CA PHE A 31 2.33 1.29 1.40
C PHE A 31 3.12 2.61 1.55
N GLN A 32 2.48 3.77 1.46
CA GLN A 32 3.15 5.05 1.71
C GLN A 32 3.63 5.17 3.15
N LYS A 33 2.80 4.77 4.12
CA LYS A 33 3.18 4.75 5.53
C LYS A 33 4.34 3.78 5.79
N GLY A 34 4.29 2.59 5.19
CA GLY A 34 5.38 1.62 5.26
C GLY A 34 6.68 2.13 4.63
N CYS A 35 6.59 2.96 3.58
CA CYS A 35 7.73 3.63 2.98
C CYS A 35 8.35 4.68 3.91
N GLN A 36 7.52 5.51 4.55
CA GLN A 36 7.97 6.50 5.55
C GLN A 36 8.68 5.86 6.75
N LEU A 37 8.31 4.62 7.09
CA LEU A 37 8.93 3.82 8.15
C LEU A 37 10.24 3.12 7.70
N GLY A 38 10.79 3.48 6.54
CA GLY A 38 12.07 2.98 6.04
C GLY A 38 12.00 1.66 5.26
N SER A 39 10.81 1.20 4.87
CA SER A 39 10.68 -0.05 4.13
C SER A 39 10.67 0.20 2.62
N HIS A 40 11.81 -0.10 1.99
CA HIS A 40 12.02 0.09 0.55
C HIS A 40 10.96 -0.61 -0.32
N ASN A 41 10.58 -1.84 0.07
CA ASN A 41 9.56 -2.62 -0.64
C ASN A 41 8.21 -1.90 -0.70
N ASN A 42 7.84 -1.19 0.37
CA ASN A 42 6.59 -0.44 0.40
C ASN A 42 6.66 0.84 -0.43
N CYS A 43 7.82 1.49 -0.51
CA CYS A 43 8.03 2.62 -1.42
C CYS A 43 7.79 2.22 -2.87
N GLN A 44 8.36 1.08 -3.30
CA GLN A 44 8.17 0.59 -4.67
C GLN A 44 6.72 0.27 -4.97
N ARG A 45 6.02 -0.40 -4.04
CA ARG A 45 4.59 -0.74 -4.20
C ARG A 45 3.69 0.49 -4.22
N ALA A 46 3.98 1.49 -3.38
CA ALA A 46 3.26 2.75 -3.38
C ALA A 46 3.44 3.49 -4.71
N SER A 47 4.66 3.56 -5.23
CA SER A 47 4.94 4.15 -6.54
C SER A 47 4.22 3.40 -7.66
N PHE A 48 4.26 2.07 -7.65
CA PHE A 48 3.56 1.24 -8.63
C PHE A 48 2.04 1.49 -8.63
N LEU A 49 1.43 1.58 -7.45
CA LEU A 49 0.01 1.89 -7.31
C LEU A 49 -0.34 3.32 -7.71
N LYS A 50 0.57 4.29 -7.52
CA LYS A 50 0.39 5.65 -8.03
C LYS A 50 0.48 5.73 -9.54
N THR A 51 1.32 4.90 -10.16
CA THR A 51 1.48 4.86 -11.62
C THR A 51 0.36 4.11 -12.32
N LEU A 52 -0.30 3.18 -11.63
CA LEU A 52 -1.55 2.62 -12.10
C LEU A 52 -2.61 3.73 -12.16
N PRO A 53 -3.53 3.72 -13.15
CA PRO A 53 -4.61 4.70 -13.30
C PRO A 53 -5.70 4.53 -12.22
N VAL A 54 -5.31 4.27 -10.98
CA VAL A 54 -6.17 4.23 -9.80
C VAL A 54 -6.37 5.63 -9.20
N ALA A 55 -5.54 6.60 -9.61
CA ALA A 55 -5.67 8.00 -9.23
C ALA A 55 -6.66 8.78 -10.12
N ASN A 56 -7.53 8.10 -10.90
CA ASN A 56 -8.62 8.78 -11.58
C ASN A 56 -9.86 8.81 -10.67
N ARG A 57 -9.96 9.93 -9.95
CA ARG A 57 -11.18 10.63 -9.51
C ARG A 57 -12.04 10.00 -8.43
N TYR A 58 -12.02 10.64 -7.25
CA TYR A 58 -13.10 11.56 -6.87
C TYR A 58 -12.47 12.83 -6.31
#